data_AF-A0A851H6C2-F1
#
_entry.id   AF-A0A851H6C2-F1
#
_cell.length_a   1.000
_cell.length_b   1.000
_cell.length_c   1.000
_cell.angle_alpha   90.00
_cell.angle_beta   90.00
_cell.angle_gamma   90.00
#
_symmetry.space_group_name_H-M   'P 1'
#
loop_
_entity.id
_entity.type
_entity.pdbx_description
1 polymer ?
#
loop_
_entity_poly.entity_id
_entity_poly.type
_entity_poly.pdbx_seq_one_letter_code
_entity_poly.pdbx_strand_id
1 'polypeptide(L)'
;MSSNLLLAFWALSISLVIVPGADWAYAISAGLKKNAIAPAVSGMLLGYTLITGVVAAGVGVLIASIPALMAILTLLGAAYLLVMKSIVKNRPLTL
;
A
#
# COMPACT_ATOMS: atom_id res chain seq x y z
N MET A 1 -5.97 -11.27 -23.69
CA MET A 1 -6.68 -11.02 -22.41
C MET A 1 -8.18 -11.06 -22.71
N SER A 2 -8.98 -11.78 -21.92
CA SER A 2 -10.44 -11.81 -22.10
C SER A 2 -11.07 -10.51 -21.61
N SER A 3 -12.08 -9.99 -22.32
CA SER A 3 -12.78 -8.74 -21.93
C SER A 3 -13.36 -8.81 -20.51
N ASN A 4 -13.79 -10.00 -20.08
CA ASN A 4 -14.29 -10.23 -18.72
C ASN A 4 -13.20 -10.05 -17.65
N LEU A 5 -11.97 -10.50 -17.92
CA LEU A 5 -10.85 -10.34 -16.99
C LEU A 5 -10.44 -8.87 -16.89
N LEU A 6 -10.44 -8.14 -18.01
CA LEU A 6 -10.18 -6.71 -18.02
C LEU A 6 -11.22 -5.97 -17.19
N LEU A 7 -12.51 -6.23 -17.40
CA LEU A 7 -13.60 -5.63 -16.61
C LEU A 7 -13.48 -5.95 -15.12
N ALA A 8 -13.16 -7.19 -14.75
CA ALA A 8 -12.93 -7.58 -13.36
C ALA A 8 -11.73 -6.84 -12.73
N PHE A 9 -10.63 -6.71 -13.47
CA PHE A 9 -9.46 -5.94 -13.03
C PHE A 9 -9.81 -4.46 -12.80
N TRP A 10 -10.55 -3.84 -13.72
CA TRP A 10 -10.99 -2.45 -13.59
C TRP A 10 -11.91 -2.25 -12.39
N ALA A 11 -12.92 -3.11 -12.25
CA ALA A 11 -13.85 -3.05 -11.12
C ALA A 11 -13.11 -3.18 -9.78
N LEU A 12 -12.18 -4.14 -9.67
CA LEU A 12 -11.38 -4.34 -8.47
C LEU A 12 -10.43 -3.17 -8.22
N SER A 13 -9.76 -2.65 -9.25
CA SER A 13 -8.84 -1.51 -9.13
C SER A 13 -9.57 -0.24 -8.70
N ILE A 14 -10.71 0.07 -9.31
CA ILE A 14 -11.53 1.23 -8.92
C ILE A 14 -12.00 1.08 -7.47
N SER A 15 -12.45 -0.12 -7.07
CA SER A 15 -12.84 -0.40 -5.70
C SER A 15 -11.69 -0.13 -4.72
N LEU A 16 -10.48 -0.62 -5.00
CA LEU A 16 -9.29 -0.41 -4.17
C LEU A 16 -8.85 1.06 -4.12
N VAL A 17 -9.04 1.83 -5.19
CA VAL A 17 -8.68 3.25 -5.24
C VAL A 17 -9.65 4.10 -4.40
N ILE A 18 -10.95 3.80 -4.46
CA ILE A 18 -11.99 4.59 -3.78
C ILE A 18 -12.05 4.29 -2.27
N VAL A 19 -11.78 3.06 -1.84
CA VAL A 19 -11.84 2.69 -0.42
C VAL A 19 -10.72 3.38 0.35
N PRO A 20 -11.04 4.27 1.32
CA PRO A 20 -10.03 5.00 2.06
C PRO A 20 -9.21 4.05 2.92
N GLY A 21 -7.88 4.11 2.76
CA GLY A 21 -6.89 3.30 3.48
C GLY A 21 -5.93 4.15 4.31
N ALA A 22 -4.81 3.55 4.74
CA ALA A 22 -3.80 4.21 5.56
C ALA A 22 -3.18 5.44 4.86
N ASP A 23 -2.91 5.34 3.56
CA ASP A 23 -2.31 6.44 2.78
C ASP A 23 -3.27 7.63 2.65
N TRP A 24 -4.56 7.36 2.42
CA TRP A 24 -5.61 8.38 2.44
C TRP A 24 -5.68 9.06 3.82
N ALA A 25 -5.68 8.29 4.91
CA ALA A 25 -5.70 8.83 6.27
C ALA A 25 -4.47 9.70 6.58
N TYR A 26 -3.29 9.28 6.13
CA TYR A 26 -2.06 10.06 6.27
C TYR A 26 -2.09 11.35 5.44
N ALA A 27 -2.53 11.28 4.18
CA ALA A 27 -2.62 12.44 3.30
C ALA A 27 -3.62 13.49 3.84
N ILE A 28 -4.78 13.05 4.33
CA ILE A 28 -5.77 13.93 5.00
C ILE A 28 -5.15 14.55 6.25
N SER A 29 -4.52 13.75 7.11
CA SER A 29 -3.87 14.24 8.34
C SER A 29 -2.75 15.25 8.07
N ALA A 30 -1.99 15.05 6.99
CA ALA A 30 -0.97 15.98 6.53
C ALA A 30 -1.58 17.24 5.91
N GLY A 31 -2.70 17.13 5.20
CA GLY A 31 -3.45 18.27 4.66
C GLY A 31 -4.03 19.20 5.73
N LEU A 32 -4.35 18.66 6.90
CA LEU A 32 -4.80 19.45 8.06
C LEU A 32 -3.66 20.24 8.73
N LYS A 33 -2.39 19.90 8.48
CA LYS A 33 -1.22 20.60 9.03
C LYS A 33 -0.66 21.60 8.01
N LYS A 34 -0.41 22.83 8.44
CA LYS A 34 0.23 23.86 7.57
C LYS A 34 1.54 23.32 6.99
N ASN A 35 1.70 23.46 5.67
CA ASN A 35 2.90 23.09 4.90
C ASN A 35 3.32 21.61 4.92
N ALA A 36 2.50 20.69 5.44
CA ALA A 36 2.87 19.27 5.50
C ALA A 36 2.40 18.44 4.29
N ILE A 37 1.47 18.94 3.48
CA ILE A 37 0.89 18.19 2.35
C ILE A 37 1.89 17.92 1.23
N ALA A 38 2.67 18.92 0.81
CA ALA A 38 3.64 18.78 -0.27
C ALA A 38 4.73 17.73 0.04
N PRO A 39 5.41 17.76 1.21
CA PRO A 39 6.37 16.71 1.56
C PRO A 39 5.70 15.34 1.77
N ALA A 40 4.47 15.28 2.32
CA ALA A 40 3.74 14.03 2.49
C ALA A 40 3.44 13.33 1.16
N VAL A 41 2.84 14.04 0.21
CA VAL A 41 2.49 13.49 -1.12
C VAL A 41 3.75 13.15 -1.91
N SER A 42 4.80 13.96 -1.83
CA SER A 42 6.07 13.68 -2.50
C SER A 42 6.71 12.40 -1.97
N GLY A 43 6.72 12.21 -0.65
CA GLY A 43 7.21 10.97 -0.02
C GLY A 43 6.41 9.74 -0.46
N MET A 44 5.08 9.85 -0.53
CA MET A 44 4.21 8.79 -1.03
C MET A 44 4.51 8.45 -2.50
N LEU A 45 4.58 9.46 -3.38
CA LEU A 45 4.88 9.28 -4.79
C LEU A 45 6.24 8.62 -5.01
N LEU A 46 7.27 9.04 -4.26
CA LEU A 46 8.59 8.43 -4.31
C LEU A 46 8.55 6.97 -3.86
N GLY A 47 7.85 6.66 -2.77
CA GLY A 47 7.67 5.30 -2.28
C GLY A 47 7.00 4.39 -3.30
N TYR A 48 5.88 4.84 -3.89
CA TYR A 48 5.18 4.10 -4.94
C TYR A 48 6.05 3.92 -6.18
N THR A 49 6.71 4.97 -6.65
CA THR A 49 7.58 4.90 -7.83
C THR A 49 8.72 3.92 -7.61
N LEU A 50 9.34 3.92 -6.43
CA LEU A 50 10.38 2.96 -6.08
C LEU A 50 9.85 1.52 -6.10
N ILE A 51 8.75 1.24 -5.41
CA ILE A 51 8.17 -0.11 -5.33
C ILE A 51 7.74 -0.58 -6.73
N THR A 52 7.07 0.27 -7.50
CA THR A 52 6.72 -0.03 -8.90
C THR A 52 7.96 -0.30 -9.74
N GLY A 53 9.03 0.49 -9.58
CA GLY A 53 10.30 0.26 -10.26
C GLY A 53 10.92 -1.09 -9.91
N VAL A 54 10.93 -1.47 -8.63
CA VAL A 54 11.42 -2.78 -8.17
C VAL A 54 10.61 -3.93 -8.79
N VAL A 55 9.28 -3.81 -8.82
CA VAL A 55 8.40 -4.82 -9.44
C VAL A 55 8.62 -4.89 -10.95
N ALA A 56 8.69 -3.73 -11.61
CA ALA A 56 8.91 -3.61 -13.06
C ALA A 56 10.28 -4.15 -13.49
N ALA A 57 11.30 -4.06 -12.62
CA ALA A 57 12.60 -4.68 -12.82
C ALA A 57 12.58 -6.21 -12.75
N GLY A 58 11.43 -6.83 -12.44
CA GLY A 58 11.25 -8.28 -12.48
C GLY A 58 11.40 -9.00 -11.14
N VAL A 59 11.56 -8.26 -10.02
CA VAL A 59 11.67 -8.87 -8.68
C VAL A 59 10.44 -9.73 -8.34
N GLY A 60 9.26 -9.33 -8.80
CA GLY A 60 8.03 -10.14 -8.62
C GLY A 60 8.10 -11.50 -9.32
N VAL A 61 8.76 -11.59 -10.48
CA VAL A 61 8.94 -12.85 -11.22
C VAL A 61 9.89 -13.79 -10.45
N LEU A 62 10.97 -13.24 -9.90
CA LEU A 62 11.91 -14.00 -9.07
C LEU A 62 11.22 -14.55 -7.81
N ILE A 63 10.47 -13.71 -7.11
CA ILE A 63 9.73 -14.12 -5.90
C ILE A 63 8.68 -15.19 -6.26
N ALA A 64 7.94 -15.02 -7.36
CA ALA A 64 6.92 -15.98 -7.80
C ALA A 64 7.51 -17.34 -8.22
N SER A 65 8.78 -17.39 -8.64
CA SER A 65 9.45 -18.63 -9.01
C SER A 65 9.78 -19.55 -7.82
N ILE A 66 9.80 -19.01 -6.59
CA ILE A 66 10.11 -19.76 -5.37
C ILE A 66 8.91 -19.68 -4.42
N PRO A 67 8.06 -20.72 -4.34
CA PRO A 67 6.82 -20.70 -3.54
C PRO A 67 7.04 -20.32 -2.07
N ALA A 68 8.18 -20.71 -1.49
CA ALA A 68 8.54 -20.36 -0.12
C ALA A 68 8.69 -18.84 0.08
N LEU A 69 9.21 -18.09 -0.90
CA LEU A 69 9.36 -16.64 -0.77
C LEU A 69 8.00 -15.93 -0.74
N MET A 70 7.04 -16.36 -1.55
CA MET A 70 5.67 -15.83 -1.51
C MET A 70 5.00 -16.11 -0.16
N ALA A 71 5.17 -17.31 0.40
CA ALA A 71 4.64 -17.65 1.72
C ALA A 71 5.27 -16.79 2.83
N ILE A 72 6.60 -16.63 2.82
CA ILE A 72 7.32 -15.78 3.78
C ILE A 72 6.85 -14.33 3.66
N LEU A 73 6.78 -13.78 2.44
CA LEU A 73 6.33 -12.41 2.21
C LEU A 73 4.90 -12.20 2.70
N THR A 74 4.02 -13.19 2.50
CA THR A 74 2.64 -13.14 2.98
C THR A 74 2.58 -13.15 4.51
N LEU A 75 3.35 -14.03 5.17
CA LEU A 75 3.41 -14.10 6.63
C LEU A 75 4.01 -12.83 7.24
N LEU A 76 5.08 -12.30 6.65
CA LEU A 76 5.67 -11.03 7.06
C LEU A 76 4.69 -9.87 6.89
N GLY A 77 3.97 -9.82 5.77
CA GLY A 77 2.92 -8.83 5.53
C GLY A 77 1.78 -8.92 6.55
N ALA A 78 1.29 -10.14 6.82
CA ALA A 78 0.27 -10.36 7.83
C ALA A 78 0.74 -9.95 9.24
N ALA A 79 1.97 -10.33 9.62
CA ALA A 79 2.57 -9.94 10.89
C ALA A 79 2.71 -8.40 11.00
N TYR A 80 3.18 -7.75 9.92
CA TYR A 80 3.28 -6.29 9.85
C TYR A 80 1.93 -5.61 10.06
N LEU A 81 0.86 -6.09 9.43
CA LEU A 81 -0.49 -5.55 9.60
C LEU A 81 -1.01 -5.74 11.05
N LEU A 82 -0.73 -6.88 11.68
CA LEU A 82 -1.09 -7.11 13.09
C LEU A 82 -0.34 -6.16 14.03
N VAL A 83 0.96 -5.97 13.80
CA VAL A 83 1.79 -5.01 14.53
C VAL A 83 1.26 -3.59 14.34
N MET A 84 0.98 -3.18 13.10
CA MET A 84 0.42 -1.86 12.79
C MET A 84 -0.91 -1.63 13.52
N LYS A 85 -1.82 -2.61 13.47
CA LYS A 85 -3.09 -2.56 14.21
C LYS A 85 -2.86 -2.38 15.72
N SER A 86 -1.92 -3.12 16.30
CA SER A 86 -1.58 -3.01 17.72
C SER A 86 -1.05 -1.62 18.08
N ILE A 87 -0.14 -1.08 17.26
CA ILE A 87 0.43 0.26 17.45
C ILE A 87 -0.66 1.34 17.36
N VAL A 88 -1.54 1.26 16.36
CA VAL A 88 -2.63 2.24 16.17
C VAL A 88 -3.63 2.18 17.33
N LYS A 89 -3.99 0.98 17.79
CA LYS A 89 -4.90 0.78 18.93
C LYS A 89 -4.39 1.45 20.21
N ASN A 90 -3.07 1.45 20.42
CA ASN A 90 -2.45 1.92 21.66
C ASN A 90 -2.07 3.41 21.63
N ARG A 91 -2.43 4.17 20.60
CA ARG A 91 -2.19 5.63 20.59
C ARG A 91 -3.22 6.33 21.47
N PRO A 92 -2.79 7.10 22.49
CA PRO A 92 -3.72 7.93 23.25
C PRO A 92 -4.35 8.95 22.28
N LEU A 93 -5.67 9.10 22.36
CA LEU A 93 -6.40 10.14 21.63
C LEU A 93 -6.06 11.50 22.24
N THR A 94 -4.85 12.00 22.00
CA THR A 94 -4.52 13.40 22.26
C THR A 94 -5.06 14.20 21.08
N LEU A 95 -6.32 14.63 21.22
CA LEU A 95 -6.89 15.74 20.45
C LEU A 95 -6.38 17.06 21.03
#